data_AF-A0A318ZSG7-F1
#
_entry.id   AF-A0A318ZSG7-F1
#
_cell.length_a   1.000
_cell.length_b   1.000
_cell.length_c   1.000
_cell.angle_alpha   90.00
_cell.angle_beta   90.00
_cell.angle_gamma   90.00
#
_symmetry.space_group_name_H-M   'P 1'
#
loop_
_entity.id
_entity.type
_entity.pdbx_description
1 polymer ?
#
loop_
_entity_poly.entity_id
_entity_poly.type
_entity_poly.pdbx_seq_one_letter_code
_entity_poly.pdbx_strand_id
1 'polypeptide(L)'
;MATATIELPFISAHYSIAESTLSTLTQAPTVELVNQLLEAISKKAREHDELKADKTRLEVELDNAVRSSESKVKVLKSTIEKGHAEVEETRKKLHESG
;
A
#
# COMPACT_ATOMS: atom_id res chain seq x y z
N MET A 1 26.10 11.21 29.35
CA MET A 1 25.10 11.00 28.29
C MET A 1 25.26 9.58 27.79
N ALA A 2 24.17 8.83 27.58
CA ALA A 2 24.28 7.49 27.00
C ALA A 2 24.81 7.65 25.56
N THR A 3 25.96 7.04 25.27
CA THR A 3 26.49 6.96 23.92
C THR A 3 25.49 6.16 23.10
N ALA A 4 24.82 6.80 22.15
CA ALA A 4 23.97 6.08 21.21
C ALA A 4 24.86 5.10 20.43
N THR A 5 24.68 3.81 20.67
CA THR A 5 25.36 2.78 19.89
C THR A 5 24.84 2.87 18.46
N ILE A 6 25.72 3.25 17.52
CA ILE A 6 25.38 3.27 16.11
C ILE A 6 25.32 1.82 15.62
N GLU A 7 24.14 1.36 15.18
CA GLU A 7 23.95 0.02 14.63
C GLU A 7 24.46 -0.06 13.19
N LEU A 8 25.78 -0.11 13.02
CA LEU A 8 26.43 -0.18 11.71
C LEU A 8 25.92 -1.32 10.82
N PRO A 9 25.64 -2.54 11.34
CA PRO A 9 25.07 -3.62 10.53
C PRO A 9 23.69 -3.27 9.97
N PHE A 10 22.85 -2.58 10.75
CA PHE A 10 21.53 -2.16 10.31
C PHE A 10 21.60 -1.08 9.24
N ILE A 11 22.44 -0.05 9.45
CA ILE A 11 22.64 1.03 8.48
C ILE A 11 23.25 0.48 7.17
N SER A 12 24.21 -0.43 7.28
CA SER A 12 24.82 -1.13 6.15
C SER A 12 23.77 -1.82 5.28
N ALA A 13 22.90 -2.63 5.89
CA ALA A 13 21.83 -3.32 5.20
C ALA A 13 20.79 -2.34 4.62
N HIS A 14 20.39 -1.31 5.37
CA HIS A 14 19.30 -0.42 4.99
C HIS A 14 19.67 0.52 3.84
N TYR A 15 20.90 1.03 3.82
CA TYR A 15 21.39 1.99 2.84
C TYR A 15 22.28 1.36 1.76
N SER A 16 22.51 0.04 1.83
CA SER A 16 23.39 -0.68 0.89
C SER A 16 24.81 -0.10 0.82
N ILE A 17 25.33 0.32 1.98
CA ILE A 17 26.71 0.78 2.14
C ILE A 17 27.50 -0.31 2.86
N ALA A 18 28.73 -0.60 2.45
CA ALA A 18 29.55 -1.59 3.14
C ALA A 18 29.80 -1.18 4.60
N GLU A 19 29.63 -2.11 5.55
CA GLU A 19 29.86 -1.85 6.98
C GLU A 19 31.29 -1.38 7.28
N SER A 20 32.29 -1.82 6.51
CA SER A 20 33.67 -1.34 6.60
C SER A 20 33.81 0.14 6.25
N THR A 21 32.99 0.63 5.31
CA THR A 21 32.94 2.05 4.93
C THR A 21 32.34 2.87 6.06
N LEU A 22 31.27 2.39 6.68
CA LEU A 22 30.65 3.03 7.85
C LEU A 22 31.57 3.00 9.08
N SER A 23 32.28 1.90 9.29
CA SER A 23 33.30 1.78 10.34
C SER A 23 34.40 2.81 10.15
N THR A 24 34.93 2.95 8.92
CA THR A 24 35.93 3.97 8.59
C THR A 24 35.38 5.37 8.80
N LEU A 25 34.15 5.65 8.36
CA LEU A 25 33.49 6.94 8.56
C LEU A 25 33.41 7.33 10.04
N THR A 26 33.14 6.37 10.94
CA THR A 26 33.07 6.66 12.39
C THR A 26 34.42 6.92 13.06
N GLN A 27 35.53 6.45 12.48
CA GLN A 27 36.86 6.55 13.06
C GLN A 27 37.71 7.65 12.40
N ALA A 28 37.60 7.80 11.09
CA ALA A 28 38.37 8.72 10.26
C ALA A 28 37.49 9.29 9.14
N PRO A 29 36.56 10.21 9.46
CA PRO A 29 35.65 10.76 8.48
C PRO A 29 36.40 11.59 7.43
N THR A 30 36.03 11.40 6.16
CA THR A 30 36.46 12.25 5.04
C THR A 30 35.25 12.84 4.35
N VAL A 31 35.44 13.93 3.60
CA VAL A 31 34.37 14.55 2.79
C VAL A 31 33.73 13.51 1.86
N GLU A 32 34.54 12.64 1.27
CA GLU A 32 34.08 11.57 0.39
C GLU A 32 33.17 10.57 1.10
N LEU A 33 33.57 10.06 2.28
CA LEU A 33 32.78 9.10 3.04
C LEU A 33 31.46 9.71 3.52
N VAL A 34 31.46 10.99 3.90
CA VAL A 34 30.25 11.72 4.29
C VAL A 34 29.32 11.88 3.09
N ASN A 35 29.85 12.25 1.93
CA ASN A 35 29.04 12.41 0.71
C ASN A 35 28.41 11.08 0.27
N GLN A 36 29.14 9.97 0.35
CA GLN A 36 28.59 8.63 0.06
C GLN A 36 27.42 8.28 0.99
N LEU A 37 27.53 8.58 2.29
CA LEU A 37 26.43 8.40 3.23
C LEU A 37 25.22 9.28 2.88
N LEU A 38 25.45 10.57 2.61
CA LEU A 38 24.39 11.52 2.28
C LEU A 38 23.69 11.18 0.95
N GLU A 39 24.42 10.66 -0.03
CA GLU A 39 23.86 10.19 -1.29
C GLU A 39 22.96 8.97 -1.07
N ALA A 40 23.41 7.99 -0.28
CA ALA A 40 22.60 6.82 0.05
C ALA A 40 21.35 7.19 0.86
N ILE A 41 21.46 8.13 1.80
CA ILE A 41 20.31 8.67 2.54
C ILE A 41 19.33 9.35 1.58
N SER A 42 19.84 10.20 0.68
CA SER A 42 19.01 10.92 -0.29
C SER A 42 18.28 9.95 -1.24
N LYS A 43 18.98 8.91 -1.70
CA LYS A 43 18.40 7.85 -2.51
C LYS A 43 17.28 7.14 -1.74
N LYS A 44 17.54 6.72 -0.50
CA LYS A 44 16.55 5.99 0.29
C LYS A 44 15.33 6.83 0.65
N ALA A 45 15.52 8.12 0.91
CA ALA A 45 14.44 9.05 1.16
C ALA A 45 13.51 9.18 -0.07
N ARG A 46 14.09 9.31 -1.27
CA ARG A 46 13.30 9.34 -2.53
C ARG A 46 12.54 8.04 -2.76
N GLU A 47 13.19 6.89 -2.60
CA GLU A 47 12.52 5.57 -2.69
C GLU A 47 11.33 5.48 -1.73
N HIS A 48 11.50 5.96 -0.48
CA HIS A 48 10.43 5.96 0.50
C HIS A 48 9.27 6.88 0.11
N ASP A 49 9.55 8.08 -0.38
CA ASP A 49 8.52 9.02 -0.81
C ASP A 49 7.74 8.50 -2.02
N GLU A 50 8.41 7.87 -2.97
CA GLU A 50 7.80 7.18 -4.12
C GLU A 50 6.89 6.04 -3.65
N LEU A 51 7.40 5.14 -2.80
CA LEU A 51 6.60 4.03 -2.24
C LEU A 51 5.38 4.52 -1.45
N LYS A 52 5.52 5.62 -0.70
CA LYS A 52 4.42 6.23 0.04
C LYS A 52 3.34 6.78 -0.90
N ALA A 53 3.75 7.47 -1.97
CA ALA A 53 2.83 7.99 -2.98
C ALA A 53 2.08 6.85 -3.69
N ASP A 54 2.79 5.78 -4.08
CA ASP A 54 2.19 4.61 -4.69
C ASP A 54 1.22 3.87 -3.77
N LYS A 55 1.58 3.72 -2.49
CA LYS A 55 0.69 3.15 -1.49
C LYS A 55 -0.61 3.93 -1.39
N THR A 56 -0.54 5.26 -1.25
CA THR A 56 -1.74 6.11 -1.17
C THR A 56 -2.60 5.98 -2.43
N ARG A 57 -1.99 5.93 -3.61
CA ARG A 57 -2.71 5.71 -4.87
C ARG A 57 -3.44 4.35 -4.87
N LEU A 58 -2.75 3.28 -4.50
CA LEU A 58 -3.33 1.92 -4.46
C LEU A 58 -4.45 1.79 -3.42
N GLU A 59 -4.34 2.45 -2.27
CA GLU A 59 -5.39 2.49 -1.25
C GLU A 59 -6.67 3.16 -1.79
N VAL A 60 -6.53 4.26 -2.53
CA VAL A 60 -7.65 4.94 -3.18
C VAL A 60 -8.27 4.08 -4.29
N GLU A 61 -7.45 3.44 -5.13
CA GLU A 61 -7.93 2.53 -6.18
C GLU A 61 -8.70 1.35 -5.59
N LEU A 62 -8.21 0.77 -4.49
CA LEU A 62 -8.86 -0.33 -3.78
C LEU A 62 -10.21 0.10 -3.18
N ASP A 63 -10.27 1.22 -2.45
CA ASP A 63 -11.51 1.74 -1.88
C ASP A 63 -12.58 1.99 -2.97
N ASN A 64 -12.17 2.59 -4.09
CA ASN A 64 -13.06 2.79 -5.24
C ASN A 64 -13.55 1.47 -5.85
N ALA A 65 -12.68 0.47 -5.98
CA ALA A 65 -13.05 -0.85 -6.50
C ALA A 65 -14.04 -1.56 -5.58
N VAL A 66 -13.83 -1.50 -4.26
CA VAL A 66 -14.73 -2.06 -3.24
C VAL A 66 -16.09 -1.37 -3.31
N ARG A 67 -16.16 -0.04 -3.27
CA ARG A 67 -17.43 0.72 -3.36
C ARG A 67 -18.20 0.45 -4.64
N SER A 68 -17.49 0.35 -5.77
CA SER A 68 -18.08 0.00 -7.06
C SER A 68 -18.68 -1.40 -7.05
N SER A 69 -17.96 -2.37 -6.48
CA SER A 69 -18.44 -3.75 -6.31
C SER A 69 -19.67 -3.82 -5.42
N GLU A 70 -19.64 -3.18 -4.24
CA GLU A 70 -20.78 -3.12 -3.31
C GLU A 70 -22.02 -2.50 -3.96
N SER A 71 -21.83 -1.43 -4.73
CA SER A 71 -22.91 -0.79 -5.48
C SER A 71 -23.53 -1.73 -6.52
N LYS A 72 -22.70 -2.45 -7.28
CA LYS A 72 -23.17 -3.46 -8.25
C LYS A 72 -23.92 -4.60 -7.57
N VAL A 73 -23.41 -5.11 -6.46
CA VAL A 73 -24.08 -6.16 -5.67
C VAL A 73 -25.45 -5.69 -5.19
N LYS A 74 -25.54 -4.46 -4.67
CA LYS A 74 -26.82 -3.88 -4.24
C LYS A 74 -27.84 -3.80 -5.39
N VAL A 75 -27.40 -3.34 -6.57
CA VAL A 75 -28.24 -3.28 -7.76
C VAL A 75 -28.70 -4.68 -8.20
N LEU A 76 -27.77 -5.63 -8.29
CA LEU A 76 -28.09 -7.02 -8.67
C LEU A 76 -29.09 -7.65 -7.70
N LYS A 77 -28.92 -7.45 -6.40
CA LYS A 77 -29.84 -7.94 -5.37
C LYS A 77 -31.24 -7.37 -5.56
N SER A 78 -31.36 -6.05 -5.78
CA SER A 78 -32.65 -5.40 -6.03
C SER A 78 -33.32 -5.93 -7.32
N THR A 79 -32.55 -6.15 -8.38
CA THR A 79 -33.06 -6.74 -9.63
C THR A 79 -33.57 -8.17 -9.42
N ILE A 80 -32.84 -8.99 -8.65
CA ILE A 80 -33.24 -10.36 -8.32
C ILE A 80 -34.52 -10.37 -7.48
N GLU A 81 -34.61 -9.53 -6.45
CA GLU A 81 -35.80 -9.40 -5.59
C GLU A 81 -37.04 -9.00 -6.41
N LYS A 82 -36.89 -8.02 -7.32
CA LYS A 82 -37.97 -7.60 -8.21
C LYS A 82 -38.38 -8.73 -9.16
N GLY A 83 -37.42 -9.39 -9.79
CA GLY A 83 -37.70 -10.53 -10.67
C GLY A 83 -38.43 -11.67 -9.95
N HIS A 84 -38.04 -11.97 -8.70
CA HIS A 84 -38.76 -12.94 -7.87
C HIS A 84 -40.21 -12.52 -7.62
N ALA A 85 -40.46 -11.26 -7.26
CA ALA A 85 -41.81 -10.76 -7.04
C ALA A 85 -42.68 -10.85 -8.31
N GLU A 86 -42.15 -10.50 -9.48
CA GLU A 86 -42.84 -10.59 -10.77
C GLU A 86 -43.19 -12.05 -11.14
N VAL A 87 -42.30 -13.01 -10.86
CA VAL A 87 -42.55 -14.44 -11.06
C VAL A 87 -43.67 -14.95 -10.15
N GLU A 88 -43.63 -14.59 -8.85
CA GLU A 88 -44.66 -14.99 -7.89
C GLU A 88 -46.03 -14.38 -8.25
N GLU A 89 -46.08 -13.12 -8.66
CA GLU A 89 -47.30 -12.48 -9.14
C GLU A 89 -47.86 -13.18 -10.38
N THR A 90 -47.01 -13.55 -11.34
CA THR A 90 -47.42 -14.26 -12.55
C THR A 90 -47.99 -15.64 -12.23
N ARG A 91 -47.36 -16.39 -11.31
CA ARG A 91 -47.85 -17.69 -10.83
C ARG A 91 -49.22 -17.57 -10.17
N LYS A 92 -49.41 -16.54 -9.33
CA LYS A 92 -50.69 -16.27 -8.67
C LYS A 92 -51.80 -15.98 -9.68
N LYS A 93 -51.54 -15.10 -10.65
CA LYS A 93 -52.51 -14.78 -11.72
C LYS A 93 -52.88 -16.01 -12.56
N LEU A 94 -51.89 -16.86 -12.87
CA LEU A 94 -52.14 -18.11 -13.60
C LEU A 94 -53.04 -19.05 -12.80
N HIS A 95 -52.82 -19.18 -11.48
CA HIS A 95 -53.64 -20.01 -10.61
C HIS A 95 -55.08 -19.47 -10.47
N GLU A 96 -55.26 -18.16 -10.43
CA GLU A 96 -56.59 -17.53 -10.36
C GLU A 96 -57.38 -17.61 -11.68
N SER A 97 -56.70 -17.87 -12.80
CA SER A 97 -57.31 -17.91 -14.14
C SER A 97 -57.62 -19.32 -14.67
N GLY A 98 -57.29 -20.37 -13.91
CA GLY A 98 -57.54 -21.79 -14.26
C GLY A 98 -58.50 -22.45 -13.29
#